data_AF-A0A7S3VSP3-F1
#
_entry.id   AF-A0A7S3VSP3-F1
#
_cell.length_a   1.000
_cell.length_b   1.000
_cell.length_c   1.000
_cell.angle_alpha   90.00
_cell.angle_beta   90.00
_cell.angle_gamma   90.00
#
_symmetry.space_group_name_H-M   'P 1'
#
loop_
_entity.id
_entity.type
_entity.pdbx_description
1 polymer ?
#
loop_
_entity_poly.entity_id
_entity_poly.type
_entity_poly.pdbx_seq_one_letter_code
_entity_poly.pdbx_strand_id
1 'polypeptide(L)'
;MQKEDCWLVEQDVTFSMPGGDGDAMQVALDKGQYLDPINDQMVLDHMRGDSELRDALMDQCTINAMLAVLFCCIFILVCSYIMVQLVIGIILDNIQAATVMENTTVGQDDVNEFIAAWEDLDPFGTSYIHVKQLTILLSQVPPPLGIRGLPQMYKCVQEIILDVDIPLRERVYVHFLEVLHALAGRVAGAEIPAEEELRIHHRLVKRVPEGAPLYTAAHAYAAMAVAGAVRGYLQRVALKDVWKALEREDFNEVVSCGDEVGMSSRLMDVMQAKGKSISPADAKAYVRRLTCQDLSDEGSDELPQIQGNLRSKSDLPVNLRHI
;
A
#
# COMPACT_ATOMS: atom_id res chain seq x y z
N MET A 1 -56.07 43.05 -21.06
CA MET A 1 -54.68 42.82 -21.51
C MET A 1 -54.68 43.06 -23.01
N GLN A 2 -54.13 44.18 -23.47
CA GLN A 2 -53.87 44.37 -24.89
C GLN A 2 -52.88 43.28 -25.31
N LYS A 3 -53.24 42.50 -26.32
CA LYS A 3 -52.29 41.65 -27.00
C LYS A 3 -51.44 42.63 -27.81
N GLU A 4 -50.20 42.87 -27.37
CA GLU A 4 -49.23 43.54 -28.22
C GLU A 4 -49.02 42.55 -29.37
N ASP A 5 -49.42 42.93 -30.59
CA ASP A 5 -49.27 42.06 -31.76
C ASP A 5 -47.96 42.45 -32.47
N CYS A 6 -46.87 41.72 -32.29
CA CYS A 6 -45.57 42.03 -32.90
C CYS A 6 -45.43 41.29 -34.23
N TRP A 7 -45.41 42.01 -35.34
CA TRP A 7 -45.40 41.39 -36.67
C TRP A 7 -44.10 41.62 -37.43
N LEU A 8 -43.48 40.52 -37.88
CA LEU A 8 -42.33 40.55 -38.80
C LEU A 8 -42.76 40.13 -40.20
N VAL A 9 -42.33 40.89 -41.21
CA VAL A 9 -42.51 40.55 -42.63
C VAL A 9 -41.50 39.47 -43.04
N GLU A 10 -41.96 38.31 -43.49
CA GLU A 10 -41.10 37.16 -43.83
C GLU A 10 -40.73 37.07 -45.32
N GLN A 11 -41.46 37.79 -46.18
CA GLN A 11 -41.29 37.81 -47.63
C GLN A 11 -41.43 39.24 -48.15
N ASP A 12 -40.76 39.57 -49.25
CA ASP A 12 -40.92 40.89 -49.89
C ASP A 12 -42.33 40.96 -50.49
N VAL A 13 -43.14 41.92 -50.04
CA VAL A 13 -44.50 42.10 -50.57
C VAL A 13 -44.76 43.54 -50.96
N THR A 14 -45.38 43.70 -52.12
CA THR A 14 -45.84 45.00 -52.63
C THR A 14 -47.35 44.94 -52.84
N PHE A 15 -48.07 45.89 -52.27
CA PHE A 15 -49.53 45.97 -52.40
C PHE A 15 -49.99 47.43 -52.48
N SER A 16 -51.23 47.65 -52.93
CA SER A 16 -51.80 48.99 -53.12
C SER A 16 -52.92 49.28 -52.13
N MET A 17 -52.85 50.41 -51.43
CA MET A 17 -53.87 50.89 -50.49
C MET A 17 -54.54 52.17 -50.99
N PRO A 18 -55.81 52.44 -50.60
CA PRO A 18 -56.45 53.72 -50.90
C PRO A 18 -55.78 54.86 -50.13
N GLY A 19 -55.24 55.84 -50.84
CA GLY A 19 -54.67 57.07 -50.28
C GLY A 19 -55.73 58.11 -49.93
N GLY A 20 -55.38 59.06 -49.05
CA GLY A 20 -56.31 60.07 -48.53
C GLY A 20 -56.95 61.00 -49.57
N ASP A 21 -56.33 61.14 -50.75
CA ASP A 21 -56.81 61.97 -51.87
C ASP A 21 -57.51 61.16 -52.99
N GLY A 22 -57.77 59.86 -52.78
CA GLY A 22 -58.43 58.98 -53.75
C GLY A 22 -57.49 58.27 -54.74
N ASP A 23 -56.19 58.59 -54.70
CA ASP A 23 -55.15 57.88 -55.45
C ASP A 23 -54.66 56.63 -54.69
N ALA A 24 -54.33 55.57 -55.43
CA ALA A 24 -53.79 54.34 -54.84
C ALA A 24 -52.30 54.53 -54.45
N MET A 25 -51.98 54.33 -53.16
CA MET A 25 -50.62 54.35 -52.63
C MET A 25 -50.03 52.93 -52.68
N GLN A 26 -48.91 52.75 -53.39
CA GLN A 26 -48.16 51.49 -53.35
C GLN A 26 -47.24 51.46 -52.14
N VAL A 27 -47.37 50.41 -51.33
CA VAL A 27 -46.50 50.15 -50.18
C VAL A 27 -45.69 48.90 -50.49
N ALA A 28 -44.36 49.04 -50.40
CA ALA A 28 -43.42 47.93 -50.50
C ALA A 28 -42.86 47.64 -49.12
N LEU A 29 -42.95 46.38 -48.70
CA LEU A 29 -42.38 45.90 -47.45
C LEU A 29 -41.36 44.84 -47.76
N ASP A 30 -40.16 45.07 -47.26
CA ASP A 30 -39.04 44.16 -47.46
C ASP A 30 -39.02 43.11 -46.33
N LYS A 31 -38.51 41.94 -46.65
CA LYS A 31 -38.28 40.86 -45.69
C LYS A 31 -37.41 41.33 -44.53
N GLY A 32 -37.88 41.08 -43.31
CA GLY A 32 -37.22 41.47 -42.07
C GLY A 32 -37.64 42.85 -41.56
N GLN A 33 -38.53 43.56 -42.27
CA GLN A 33 -39.15 44.77 -41.75
C GLN A 33 -40.14 44.43 -40.63
N TYR A 34 -40.05 45.20 -39.54
CA TYR A 34 -40.96 45.08 -38.39
C TYR A 34 -42.04 46.15 -38.49
N LEU A 35 -43.30 45.75 -38.29
CA LEU A 35 -44.44 46.67 -38.33
C LEU A 35 -44.92 46.95 -36.92
N ASP A 36 -44.96 48.24 -36.58
CA ASP A 36 -45.41 48.71 -35.27
C ASP A 36 -46.94 48.78 -35.23
N PRO A 37 -47.60 48.09 -34.29
CA PRO A 37 -49.06 48.15 -34.11
C PRO A 37 -49.63 49.56 -33.94
N ILE A 38 -48.83 50.50 -33.45
CA ILE A 38 -49.27 51.87 -33.16
C ILE A 38 -49.11 52.76 -34.38
N ASN A 39 -47.99 52.66 -35.10
CA ASN A 39 -47.66 53.56 -36.21
C ASN A 39 -48.11 53.02 -37.57
N ASP A 40 -48.11 51.69 -37.75
CA ASP A 40 -48.41 51.02 -39.02
C ASP A 40 -49.80 50.36 -39.00
N GLN A 41 -50.71 50.85 -38.14
CA GLN A 41 -52.02 50.25 -37.90
C GLN A 41 -52.84 50.07 -39.19
N MET A 42 -52.83 51.08 -40.08
CA MET A 42 -53.53 51.00 -41.38
C MET A 42 -52.93 49.93 -42.30
N VAL A 43 -51.61 49.74 -42.22
CA VAL A 43 -50.90 48.74 -43.00
C VAL A 43 -51.22 47.34 -42.50
N LEU A 44 -51.18 47.17 -41.19
CA LEU A 44 -51.51 45.92 -40.49
C LEU A 44 -52.97 45.51 -40.69
N ASP A 45 -53.93 46.44 -40.67
CA ASP A 45 -55.35 46.15 -40.85
C ASP A 45 -55.65 45.65 -42.27
N HIS A 46 -55.01 46.22 -43.29
CA HIS A 46 -55.13 45.74 -44.68
C HIS A 46 -54.50 44.35 -44.86
N MET A 47 -53.29 44.15 -44.35
CA MET A 47 -52.58 42.86 -44.44
C MET A 47 -53.31 41.74 -43.70
N ARG A 48 -54.00 42.06 -42.61
CA ARG A 48 -54.83 41.10 -41.87
C ARG A 48 -56.11 40.73 -42.63
N GLY A 49 -56.64 41.65 -43.44
CA GLY A 49 -57.83 41.46 -44.27
C GLY A 49 -57.61 40.52 -45.46
N ASP A 50 -56.40 40.53 -46.03
CA ASP A 50 -56.04 39.70 -47.18
C ASP A 50 -55.34 38.40 -46.76
N SER A 51 -55.92 37.25 -47.12
CA SER A 51 -55.42 35.95 -46.66
C SER A 51 -54.01 35.62 -47.17
N GLU A 52 -53.65 36.02 -48.39
CA GLU A 52 -52.30 35.78 -48.96
C GLU A 52 -51.24 36.67 -48.31
N LEU A 53 -51.62 37.90 -47.96
CA LEU A 53 -50.74 38.90 -47.37
C LEU A 53 -50.51 38.65 -45.88
N ARG A 54 -51.50 38.09 -45.18
CA ARG A 54 -51.39 37.61 -43.80
C ARG A 54 -50.37 36.48 -43.65
N ASP A 55 -50.23 35.61 -44.64
CA ASP A 55 -49.29 34.49 -44.59
C ASP A 55 -47.83 34.96 -44.73
N ALA A 56 -47.60 36.18 -45.23
CA ALA A 56 -46.28 36.83 -45.23
C ALA A 56 -45.92 37.47 -43.88
N LEU A 57 -46.83 37.42 -42.89
CA LEU A 57 -46.70 38.07 -41.59
C LEU A 57 -46.54 37.02 -40.47
N MET A 58 -45.42 37.06 -39.75
CA MET A 58 -45.17 36.18 -38.62
C MET A 58 -45.33 36.92 -37.28
N ASP A 59 -46.15 36.38 -36.37
CA ASP A 59 -46.23 36.86 -34.99
C ASP A 59 -44.96 36.42 -34.23
N GLN A 60 -44.07 37.38 -33.98
CA GLN A 60 -42.82 37.18 -33.24
C GLN A 60 -42.90 37.72 -31.81
N CYS A 61 -44.11 37.85 -31.24
CA CYS A 61 -44.23 38.23 -29.85
C CYS A 61 -43.44 37.31 -28.92
N THR A 62 -42.77 37.93 -27.96
CA THR A 62 -42.14 37.18 -26.86
C THR A 62 -43.17 36.30 -26.18
N ILE A 63 -42.79 35.06 -25.89
CA ILE A 63 -43.54 34.20 -24.97
C ILE A 63 -43.85 35.03 -23.72
N ASN A 64 -45.13 35.08 -23.33
CA ASN A 64 -45.67 35.83 -22.18
C ASN A 64 -44.60 36.19 -21.15
N ALA A 65 -44.41 37.48 -20.87
CA ALA A 65 -43.34 37.96 -19.98
C ALA A 65 -43.25 37.18 -18.65
N MET A 66 -44.39 36.77 -18.09
CA MET A 66 -44.46 35.94 -16.89
C MET A 66 -43.85 34.54 -17.07
N LEU A 67 -44.06 33.90 -18.23
CA LEU A 67 -43.49 32.59 -18.55
C LEU A 67 -41.97 32.70 -18.79
N ALA A 68 -41.50 33.77 -19.44
CA ALA A 68 -40.08 34.03 -19.60
C ALA A 68 -39.36 34.23 -18.25
N VAL A 69 -39.94 35.04 -17.36
CA VAL A 69 -39.40 35.24 -15.99
C VAL A 69 -39.38 33.93 -15.22
N LEU A 70 -40.47 33.16 -15.26
CA LEU A 70 -40.57 31.88 -14.56
C LEU A 70 -39.55 30.85 -15.09
N PHE A 71 -39.36 30.78 -16.42
CA PHE A 71 -38.33 29.93 -17.02
C PHE A 71 -36.92 30.34 -16.58
N CYS A 72 -36.59 31.64 -16.63
CA CYS A 72 -35.29 32.14 -16.18
C CYS A 72 -35.05 31.83 -14.68
N CYS A 73 -36.05 32.01 -13.82
CA CYS A 73 -35.93 31.67 -12.40
C CYS A 73 -35.67 30.18 -12.19
N ILE A 74 -36.44 29.30 -12.82
CA ILE A 74 -36.25 27.84 -12.71
C ILE A 74 -34.87 27.45 -13.24
N PHE A 75 -34.46 28.00 -14.37
CA PHE A 75 -33.15 27.72 -14.95
C PHE A 75 -32.01 28.10 -13.99
N ILE A 76 -32.05 29.29 -13.40
CA ILE A 76 -31.05 29.73 -12.40
C ILE A 76 -31.05 28.80 -11.18
N LEU A 77 -32.23 28.39 -10.69
CA LEU A 77 -32.32 27.47 -9.56
C LEU A 77 -31.74 26.09 -9.89
N VAL A 78 -32.03 25.54 -11.07
CA VAL A 78 -31.49 24.25 -11.51
C VAL A 78 -29.98 24.34 -11.72
N CYS A 79 -29.47 25.39 -12.38
CA CYS A 79 -28.04 25.57 -12.58
C CYS A 79 -27.28 25.75 -11.27
N SER A 80 -27.82 26.54 -10.33
CA SER A 80 -27.21 26.70 -9.01
C SER A 80 -27.22 25.39 -8.21
N TYR A 81 -28.30 24.61 -8.28
CA TYR A 81 -28.36 23.27 -7.67
C TYR A 81 -27.29 22.33 -8.24
N ILE A 82 -27.18 22.24 -9.57
CA ILE A 82 -26.16 21.40 -10.22
C ILE A 82 -24.75 21.85 -9.83
N MET A 83 -24.49 23.17 -9.79
CA MET A 83 -23.19 23.70 -9.40
C MET A 83 -22.83 23.32 -7.95
N VAL A 84 -23.78 23.47 -7.02
CA VAL A 84 -23.56 23.08 -5.61
C VAL A 84 -23.30 21.58 -5.49
N GLN A 85 -24.07 20.74 -6.18
CA GLN A 85 -23.87 19.29 -6.12
C GLN A 85 -22.53 18.84 -6.71
N LEU A 86 -22.06 19.50 -7.77
CA LEU A 86 -20.73 19.27 -8.33
C LEU A 86 -19.64 19.67 -7.31
N VAL A 87 -19.75 20.85 -6.71
CA VAL A 87 -18.78 21.34 -5.70
C VAL A 87 -18.74 20.42 -4.49
N ILE A 88 -19.89 19.97 -3.97
CA ILE A 88 -19.95 19.00 -2.87
C ILE A 88 -19.24 17.71 -3.26
N GLY A 89 -19.47 17.19 -4.48
CA GLY A 89 -18.76 16.01 -4.98
C GLY A 89 -17.24 16.18 -4.94
N ILE A 90 -16.72 17.28 -5.49
CA ILE A 90 -15.27 17.57 -5.50
C ILE A 90 -14.72 17.69 -4.07
N ILE A 91 -15.44 18.37 -3.18
CA ILE A 91 -15.02 18.55 -1.79
C ILE A 91 -15.00 17.20 -1.06
N LEU A 92 -16.03 16.39 -1.23
CA LEU A 92 -16.10 15.06 -0.61
C LEU A 92 -14.98 14.15 -1.12
N ASP A 93 -14.67 14.17 -2.41
CA ASP A 93 -13.57 13.38 -2.97
C ASP A 93 -12.22 13.81 -2.38
N ASN A 94 -11.99 15.11 -2.22
CA ASN A 94 -10.77 15.61 -1.59
C ASN A 94 -10.70 15.26 -0.11
N ILE A 95 -11.79 15.41 0.64
CA ILE A 95 -11.83 15.05 2.06
C ILE A 95 -11.65 13.54 2.23
N GLN A 96 -12.27 12.72 1.38
CA GLN A 96 -12.09 11.28 1.39
C GLN A 96 -10.63 10.91 1.07
N ALA A 97 -10.01 11.52 0.06
CA ALA A 97 -8.61 11.29 -0.26
C ALA A 97 -7.69 11.69 0.91
N ALA A 98 -7.92 12.86 1.52
CA ALA A 98 -7.16 13.31 2.68
C ALA A 98 -7.37 12.39 3.89
N THR A 99 -8.60 11.97 4.16
CA THR A 99 -8.93 11.04 5.25
C THR A 99 -8.29 9.68 5.03
N VAL A 100 -8.27 9.16 3.80
CA VAL A 100 -7.57 7.91 3.47
C VAL A 100 -6.08 8.06 3.71
N MET A 101 -5.45 9.16 3.27
CA MET A 101 -4.03 9.38 3.52
C MET A 101 -3.70 9.52 5.01
N GLU A 102 -4.52 10.22 5.79
CA GLU A 102 -4.32 10.40 7.24
C GLU A 102 -4.63 9.13 8.04
N ASN A 103 -5.61 8.33 7.63
CA ASN A 103 -6.05 7.15 8.36
C ASN A 103 -5.39 5.85 7.88
N THR A 104 -4.53 5.90 6.86
CA THR A 104 -3.73 4.74 6.45
C THR A 104 -2.51 4.65 7.37
N THR A 105 -2.49 3.64 8.24
CA THR A 105 -1.38 3.38 9.18
C THR A 105 -0.04 3.05 8.50
N VAL A 106 -0.08 2.66 7.23
CA VAL A 106 1.09 2.41 6.38
C VAL A 106 1.04 3.34 5.17
N GLY A 107 1.82 4.42 5.21
CA GLY A 107 1.86 5.43 4.14
C GLY A 107 2.65 4.95 2.91
N GLN A 108 2.58 5.73 1.82
CA GLN A 108 3.44 5.49 0.64
C GLN A 108 4.93 5.60 0.98
N ASP A 109 5.30 6.51 1.89
CA ASP A 109 6.68 6.70 2.32
C ASP A 109 7.24 5.46 3.04
N ASP A 110 6.42 4.79 3.85
CA ASP A 110 6.83 3.55 4.53
C ASP A 110 7.09 2.42 3.54
N VAL A 111 6.26 2.34 2.48
CA VAL A 111 6.45 1.37 1.40
C VAL A 111 7.72 1.69 0.60
N ASN A 112 8.02 2.97 0.37
CA ASN A 112 9.25 3.38 -0.32
C ASN A 112 10.50 3.02 0.49
N GLU A 113 10.50 3.23 1.81
CA GLU A 113 11.59 2.80 2.69
C GLU A 113 11.75 1.28 2.71
N PHE A 114 10.64 0.53 2.67
CA PHE A 114 10.69 -0.93 2.53
C PHE A 114 11.30 -1.37 1.20
N ILE A 115 10.93 -0.72 0.09
CA ILE A 115 11.49 -1.01 -1.24
C ILE A 115 12.99 -0.72 -1.26
N ALA A 116 13.43 0.40 -0.68
CA ALA A 116 14.85 0.75 -0.62
C ALA A 116 15.66 -0.30 0.15
N ALA A 117 15.19 -0.72 1.33
CA ALA A 117 15.86 -1.78 2.10
C ALA A 117 15.83 -3.15 1.40
N TRP A 118 14.80 -3.42 0.59
CA TRP A 118 14.75 -4.64 -0.21
C TRP A 118 15.74 -4.61 -1.37
N GLU A 119 15.89 -3.48 -2.04
CA GLU A 119 16.81 -3.30 -3.17
C GLU A 119 18.27 -3.56 -2.77
N ASP A 120 18.64 -3.19 -1.53
CA ASP A 120 19.96 -3.49 -0.95
C ASP A 120 20.24 -5.00 -0.83
N LEU A 121 19.19 -5.82 -0.65
CA LEU A 121 19.28 -7.28 -0.49
C LEU A 121 19.10 -8.04 -1.82
N ASP A 122 18.36 -7.48 -2.77
CA ASP A 122 18.07 -8.05 -4.10
C ASP A 122 18.37 -7.04 -5.22
N PRO A 123 19.66 -6.75 -5.48
CA PRO A 123 20.07 -5.76 -6.49
C PRO A 123 19.76 -6.19 -7.94
N PHE A 124 19.42 -7.47 -8.14
CA PHE A 124 19.08 -8.03 -9.45
C PHE A 124 17.56 -8.02 -9.73
N GLY A 125 16.73 -7.59 -8.76
CA GLY A 125 15.28 -7.51 -8.93
C GLY A 125 14.61 -8.87 -9.12
N THR A 126 15.15 -9.93 -8.52
CA THR A 126 14.60 -11.29 -8.61
C THR A 126 13.27 -11.42 -7.87
N SER A 127 12.94 -10.49 -6.98
CA SER A 127 11.80 -10.49 -6.05
C SER A 127 11.87 -11.58 -4.97
N TYR A 128 13.05 -12.17 -4.76
CA TYR A 128 13.28 -13.20 -3.74
C TYR A 128 14.48 -12.87 -2.87
N ILE A 129 14.34 -13.12 -1.58
CA ILE A 129 15.45 -13.10 -0.62
C ILE A 129 15.46 -14.37 0.21
N HIS A 130 16.63 -14.71 0.75
CA HIS A 130 16.77 -15.87 1.61
C HIS A 130 16.08 -15.60 2.97
N VAL A 131 15.43 -16.59 3.57
CA VAL A 131 14.68 -16.45 4.83
C VAL A 131 15.53 -15.85 5.96
N LYS A 132 16.83 -16.19 6.01
CA LYS A 132 17.79 -15.60 6.97
C LYS A 132 18.01 -14.09 6.80
N GLN A 133 17.88 -13.56 5.58
CA GLN A 133 18.03 -12.12 5.31
C GLN A 133 16.80 -11.31 5.75
N LEU A 134 15.69 -11.96 6.06
CA LEU A 134 14.47 -11.30 6.54
C LEU A 134 14.72 -10.53 7.85
N THR A 135 15.60 -11.03 8.74
CA THR A 135 15.98 -10.30 9.95
C THR A 135 16.78 -9.03 9.65
N ILE A 136 17.58 -9.05 8.59
CA ILE A 136 18.37 -7.90 8.13
C ILE A 136 17.44 -6.86 7.50
N LEU A 137 16.49 -7.31 6.67
CA LEU A 137 15.47 -6.45 6.10
C LEU A 137 14.70 -5.71 7.20
N LEU A 138 14.17 -6.44 8.18
CA LEU A 138 13.37 -5.86 9.26
C LEU A 138 14.17 -4.90 10.15
N SER A 139 15.49 -5.09 10.27
CA SER A 139 16.36 -4.19 11.03
C SER A 139 16.70 -2.89 10.30
N GLN A 140 16.65 -2.90 8.97
CA GLN A 140 16.90 -1.73 8.11
C GLN A 140 15.64 -0.89 7.84
N VAL A 141 14.44 -1.49 7.91
CA VAL A 141 13.17 -0.79 7.66
C VAL A 141 12.72 -0.04 8.93
N PRO A 142 12.30 1.24 8.84
CA PRO A 142 11.77 1.98 9.98
C PRO A 142 10.40 1.46 10.45
N PRO A 143 10.02 1.76 11.71
CA PRO A 143 8.64 1.58 12.15
C PRO A 143 7.69 2.39 11.23
N PRO A 144 6.50 1.86 10.88
CA PRO A 144 5.81 0.74 11.52
C PRO A 144 6.05 -0.65 10.90
N LEU A 145 6.62 -0.73 9.68
CA LEU A 145 6.81 -2.00 8.96
C LEU A 145 8.03 -2.81 9.45
N GLY A 146 9.06 -2.11 9.93
CA GLY A 146 10.27 -2.71 10.50
C GLY A 146 10.55 -2.20 11.91
N ILE A 147 11.80 -2.33 12.33
CA ILE A 147 12.22 -2.02 13.70
C ILE A 147 13.48 -1.15 13.79
N ARG A 148 13.90 -0.50 12.69
CA ARG A 148 15.09 0.35 12.67
C ARG A 148 15.03 1.38 13.81
N GLY A 149 16.06 1.39 14.67
CA GLY A 149 16.20 2.35 15.77
C GLY A 149 15.49 1.98 17.09
N LEU A 150 14.82 0.82 17.18
CA LEU A 150 14.21 0.35 18.43
C LEU A 150 15.21 -0.43 19.31
N PRO A 151 15.12 -0.33 20.65
CA PRO A 151 15.90 -1.16 21.56
C PRO A 151 15.45 -2.63 21.48
N GLN A 152 16.35 -3.58 21.78
CA GLN A 152 16.08 -5.03 21.74
C GLN A 152 15.61 -5.55 20.38
N MET A 153 16.24 -5.07 19.30
CA MET A 153 15.88 -5.41 17.92
C MET A 153 15.61 -6.90 17.69
N TYR A 154 16.46 -7.79 18.20
CA TYR A 154 16.31 -9.24 18.00
C TYR A 154 14.97 -9.82 18.50
N LYS A 155 14.47 -9.37 19.67
CA LYS A 155 13.19 -9.86 20.20
C LYS A 155 12.04 -9.37 19.37
N CYS A 156 12.05 -8.08 19.03
CA CYS A 156 11.01 -7.48 18.21
C CYS A 156 10.97 -8.12 16.81
N VAL A 157 12.11 -8.40 16.18
CA VAL A 157 12.14 -9.15 14.91
C VAL A 157 11.50 -10.53 15.08
N GLN A 158 11.86 -11.26 16.14
CA GLN A 158 11.34 -12.60 16.36
C GLN A 158 9.83 -12.58 16.61
N GLU A 159 9.32 -11.65 17.41
CA GLU A 159 7.88 -11.44 17.61
C GLU A 159 7.19 -11.10 16.27
N ILE A 160 7.80 -10.24 15.46
CA ILE A 160 7.27 -9.90 14.13
C ILE A 160 7.12 -11.12 13.24
N ILE A 161 8.15 -11.93 13.13
CA ILE A 161 8.16 -13.10 12.25
C ILE A 161 7.21 -14.20 12.77
N LEU A 162 7.00 -14.29 14.09
CA LEU A 162 6.12 -15.30 14.69
C LEU A 162 4.64 -14.95 14.60
N ASP A 163 4.27 -13.68 14.64
CA ASP A 163 2.85 -13.30 14.50
C ASP A 163 2.40 -13.21 13.02
N VAL A 164 3.34 -13.19 12.08
CA VAL A 164 3.06 -12.96 10.65
C VAL A 164 3.26 -14.23 9.83
N ASP A 165 2.24 -14.63 9.08
CA ASP A 165 2.28 -15.80 8.21
C ASP A 165 2.93 -15.50 6.85
N ILE A 166 4.27 -15.42 6.85
CA ILE A 166 5.04 -15.26 5.60
C ILE A 166 5.30 -16.64 4.98
N PRO A 167 4.78 -16.94 3.78
CA PRO A 167 5.01 -18.21 3.12
C PRO A 167 6.44 -18.39 2.59
N LEU A 168 6.96 -19.62 2.65
CA LEU A 168 8.27 -19.98 2.08
C LEU A 168 8.13 -20.59 0.69
N ARG A 169 8.90 -20.05 -0.25
CA ARG A 169 9.09 -20.50 -1.62
C ARG A 169 10.39 -21.31 -1.71
N GLU A 170 10.36 -22.43 -2.42
CA GLU A 170 11.52 -23.34 -2.58
C GLU A 170 12.21 -23.70 -1.24
N ARG A 171 11.42 -23.80 -0.17
CA ARG A 171 11.81 -24.10 1.23
C ARG A 171 12.64 -23.05 1.96
N VAL A 172 13.30 -22.12 1.27
CA VAL A 172 14.30 -21.24 1.89
C VAL A 172 14.16 -19.77 1.46
N TYR A 173 13.36 -19.47 0.44
CA TYR A 173 13.18 -18.11 -0.07
C TYR A 173 11.83 -17.53 0.32
N VAL A 174 11.75 -16.21 0.42
CA VAL A 174 10.50 -15.46 0.59
C VAL A 174 10.34 -14.48 -0.56
N HIS A 175 9.10 -14.26 -0.99
CA HIS A 175 8.78 -13.38 -2.10
C HIS A 175 8.42 -11.96 -1.61
N PHE A 176 8.89 -10.93 -2.33
CA PHE A 176 8.68 -9.51 -2.01
C PHE A 176 7.24 -9.18 -1.62
N LEU A 177 6.29 -9.50 -2.51
CA LEU A 177 4.89 -9.10 -2.33
C LEU A 177 4.22 -9.83 -1.16
N GLU A 178 4.66 -11.05 -0.86
CA GLU A 178 4.11 -11.85 0.25
C GLU A 178 4.60 -11.28 1.59
N VAL A 179 5.87 -10.91 1.68
CA VAL A 179 6.44 -10.24 2.86
C VAL A 179 5.77 -8.89 3.11
N LEU A 180 5.68 -8.04 2.08
CA LEU A 180 5.09 -6.70 2.20
C LEU A 180 3.62 -6.79 2.62
N HIS A 181 2.84 -7.67 2.00
CA HIS A 181 1.44 -7.85 2.35
C HIS A 181 1.26 -8.31 3.80
N ALA A 182 2.07 -9.26 4.25
CA ALA A 182 1.96 -9.82 5.59
C ALA A 182 2.38 -8.80 6.68
N LEU A 183 3.42 -8.00 6.44
CA LEU A 183 3.83 -6.92 7.35
C LEU A 183 2.81 -5.77 7.38
N ALA A 184 2.30 -5.35 6.23
CA ALA A 184 1.26 -4.31 6.16
C ALA A 184 -0.03 -4.77 6.87
N GLY A 185 -0.42 -6.05 6.70
CA GLY A 185 -1.56 -6.64 7.40
C GLY A 185 -1.41 -6.62 8.93
N ARG A 186 -0.21 -6.95 9.44
CA ARG A 186 0.12 -6.87 10.87
C ARG A 186 -0.10 -5.46 11.43
N VAL A 187 0.38 -4.44 10.73
CA VAL A 187 0.31 -3.04 11.19
C VAL A 187 -1.11 -2.48 11.08
N ALA A 188 -1.86 -2.84 10.04
CA ALA A 188 -3.22 -2.38 9.85
C ALA A 188 -4.18 -2.89 10.95
N GLY A 189 -3.92 -4.07 11.51
CA GLY A 189 -4.62 -4.58 12.70
C GLY A 189 -6.15 -4.76 12.55
N ALA A 190 -6.65 -4.73 11.32
CA ALA A 190 -8.08 -4.82 11.01
C ALA A 190 -8.37 -6.07 10.20
N GLU A 191 -9.34 -6.87 10.65
CA GLU A 191 -9.91 -7.96 9.85
C GLU A 191 -10.56 -7.36 8.61
N ILE A 192 -10.07 -7.75 7.44
CA ILE A 192 -10.64 -7.31 6.16
C ILE A 192 -12.00 -8.00 6.01
N PRO A 193 -13.08 -7.27 5.68
CA PRO A 193 -14.36 -7.90 5.37
C PRO A 193 -14.22 -8.94 4.26
N ALA A 194 -14.86 -10.11 4.41
CA ALA A 194 -14.66 -11.27 3.52
C ALA A 194 -14.84 -10.96 2.00
N GLU A 195 -15.73 -10.01 1.65
CA GLU A 195 -15.93 -9.58 0.27
C GLU A 195 -14.71 -8.83 -0.31
N GLU A 196 -14.09 -7.97 0.50
CA GLU A 196 -12.91 -7.21 0.09
C GLU A 196 -11.65 -8.09 0.11
N GLU A 197 -11.58 -9.03 1.04
CA GLU A 197 -10.53 -10.04 1.10
C GLU A 197 -10.45 -10.84 -0.20
N LEU A 198 -11.60 -11.31 -0.73
CA LEU A 198 -11.64 -12.04 -1.99
C LEU A 198 -11.13 -11.20 -3.18
N ARG A 199 -11.50 -9.91 -3.22
CA ARG A 199 -11.08 -8.97 -4.27
C ARG A 199 -9.58 -8.70 -4.21
N ILE A 200 -9.03 -8.54 -3.02
CA ILE A 200 -7.60 -8.35 -2.78
C ILE A 200 -6.85 -9.64 -3.12
N HIS A 201 -7.32 -10.79 -2.62
CA HIS A 201 -6.76 -12.11 -2.90
C HIS A 201 -6.67 -12.39 -4.40
N HIS A 202 -7.73 -12.12 -5.16
CA HIS A 202 -7.71 -12.32 -6.62
C HIS A 202 -6.69 -11.43 -7.36
N ARG A 203 -6.36 -10.24 -6.82
CA ARG A 203 -5.30 -9.39 -7.39
C ARG A 203 -3.90 -9.85 -6.99
N LEU A 204 -3.73 -10.27 -5.73
CA LEU A 204 -2.46 -10.77 -5.20
C LEU A 204 -2.05 -12.09 -5.85
N VAL A 205 -2.96 -13.06 -5.95
CA VAL A 205 -2.69 -14.39 -6.53
C VAL A 205 -2.15 -14.30 -7.95
N LYS A 206 -2.56 -13.30 -8.73
CA LYS A 206 -2.05 -13.09 -10.10
C LYS A 206 -0.60 -12.59 -10.15
N ARG A 207 -0.09 -12.02 -9.07
CA ARG A 207 1.26 -11.42 -8.98
C ARG A 207 2.22 -12.24 -8.12
N VAL A 208 1.70 -13.20 -7.37
CA VAL A 208 2.46 -14.07 -6.48
C VAL A 208 2.82 -15.36 -7.24
N PRO A 209 3.95 -16.02 -6.92
CA PRO A 209 4.35 -17.27 -7.57
C PRO A 209 3.30 -18.39 -7.39
N GLU A 210 3.13 -19.21 -8.43
CA GLU A 210 2.20 -20.34 -8.40
C GLU A 210 2.62 -21.43 -7.42
N GLY A 211 1.63 -22.11 -6.81
CA GLY A 211 1.82 -23.21 -5.87
C GLY A 211 1.56 -22.81 -4.42
N ALA A 212 0.95 -23.72 -3.67
CA ALA A 212 0.69 -23.51 -2.25
C ALA A 212 1.99 -23.67 -1.43
N PRO A 213 2.28 -22.74 -0.51
CA PRO A 213 3.43 -22.86 0.37
C PRO A 213 3.22 -23.99 1.39
N LEU A 214 4.23 -24.81 1.62
CA LEU A 214 4.20 -25.91 2.59
C LEU A 214 4.55 -25.46 4.01
N TYR A 215 5.35 -24.41 4.13
CA TYR A 215 5.90 -23.91 5.39
C TYR A 215 5.90 -22.38 5.39
N THR A 216 5.91 -21.79 6.58
CA THR A 216 6.03 -20.34 6.77
C THR A 216 7.39 -19.98 7.36
N ALA A 217 7.77 -18.71 7.28
CA ALA A 217 9.00 -18.19 7.90
C ALA A 217 9.01 -18.49 9.41
N ALA A 218 7.88 -18.33 10.10
CA ALA A 218 7.73 -18.69 11.51
C ALA A 218 8.16 -20.14 11.80
N HIS A 219 7.74 -21.10 10.97
CA HIS A 219 8.16 -22.51 11.09
C HIS A 219 9.67 -22.69 10.92
N ALA A 220 10.29 -22.00 9.95
CA ALA A 220 11.73 -22.06 9.74
C ALA A 220 12.52 -21.46 10.93
N TYR A 221 12.09 -20.31 11.45
CA TYR A 221 12.71 -19.68 12.60
C TYR A 221 12.54 -20.50 13.89
N ALA A 222 11.36 -21.09 14.11
CA ALA A 222 11.14 -22.02 15.21
C ALA A 222 12.04 -23.26 15.10
N ALA A 223 12.17 -23.84 13.91
CA ALA A 223 13.07 -24.97 13.68
C ALA A 223 14.55 -24.60 13.94
N MET A 224 14.98 -23.41 13.49
CA MET A 224 16.34 -22.90 13.76
C MET A 224 16.60 -22.71 15.25
N ALA A 225 15.63 -22.16 16.00
CA ALA A 225 15.74 -21.97 17.44
C ALA A 225 15.84 -23.31 18.19
N VAL A 226 14.99 -24.28 17.86
CA VAL A 226 15.02 -25.63 18.46
C VAL A 226 16.33 -26.33 18.13
N ALA A 227 16.77 -26.29 16.86
CA ALA A 227 18.03 -26.88 16.45
C ALA A 227 19.22 -26.24 17.20
N GLY A 228 19.21 -24.92 17.38
CA GLY A 228 20.21 -24.21 18.20
C GLY A 228 20.21 -24.66 19.66
N ALA A 229 19.04 -24.80 20.27
CA ALA A 229 18.91 -25.27 21.65
C ALA A 229 19.42 -26.71 21.83
N VAL A 230 19.08 -27.62 20.91
CA VAL A 230 19.55 -29.01 20.91
C VAL A 230 21.06 -29.06 20.69
N ARG A 231 21.60 -28.32 19.72
CA ARG A 231 23.06 -28.21 19.50
C ARG A 231 23.78 -27.75 20.75
N GLY A 232 23.29 -26.68 21.40
CA GLY A 232 23.85 -26.16 22.64
C GLY A 232 23.75 -27.16 23.81
N TYR A 233 22.65 -27.89 23.91
CA TYR A 233 22.49 -28.96 24.92
C TYR A 233 23.50 -30.09 24.71
N LEU A 234 23.64 -30.60 23.49
CA LEU A 234 24.59 -31.65 23.16
C LEU A 234 26.03 -31.21 23.46
N GLN A 235 26.38 -29.96 23.17
CA GLN A 235 27.71 -29.42 23.48
C GLN A 235 27.96 -29.36 24.99
N ARG A 236 26.97 -28.93 25.79
CA ARG A 236 27.08 -28.96 27.26
C ARG A 236 27.21 -30.37 27.82
N VAL A 237 26.51 -31.34 27.25
CA VAL A 237 26.63 -32.76 27.64
C VAL A 237 28.01 -33.30 27.28
N ALA A 238 28.49 -33.04 26.06
CA ALA A 238 29.79 -33.49 25.59
C ALA A 238 30.95 -32.88 26.41
N LEU A 239 30.81 -31.65 26.89
CA LEU A 239 31.83 -30.95 27.68
C LEU A 239 31.62 -31.07 29.20
N LYS A 240 30.64 -31.84 29.68
CA LYS A 240 30.29 -31.94 31.10
C LYS A 240 31.48 -32.29 32.01
N ASP A 241 32.33 -33.20 31.56
CA ASP A 241 33.52 -33.63 32.32
C ASP A 241 34.67 -32.62 32.29
N VAL A 242 34.72 -31.80 31.23
CA VAL A 242 35.67 -30.68 31.08
C VAL A 242 35.26 -29.58 32.04
N TRP A 243 33.98 -29.20 32.04
CA TRP A 243 33.43 -28.21 32.96
C TRP A 243 33.62 -28.58 34.43
N LYS A 244 33.35 -29.83 34.81
CA LYS A 244 33.62 -30.34 36.17
C LYS A 244 35.10 -30.32 36.56
N ALA A 245 36.02 -30.35 35.60
CA ALA A 245 37.45 -30.27 35.86
C ALA A 245 37.89 -28.80 36.03
N LEU A 246 37.37 -27.90 35.19
CA LEU A 246 37.55 -26.45 35.33
C LEU A 246 36.99 -25.91 36.67
N GLU A 247 35.85 -26.43 37.14
CA GLU A 247 35.21 -26.02 38.40
C GLU A 247 36.03 -26.37 39.66
N ARG A 248 36.95 -27.34 39.58
CA ARG A 248 37.79 -27.75 40.72
C ARG A 248 39.06 -26.91 40.89
N GLU A 249 39.41 -26.08 39.91
CA GLU A 249 40.62 -25.24 39.92
C GLU A 249 40.32 -23.74 40.15
N ASP A 250 39.41 -23.44 41.08
CA ASP A 250 38.99 -22.09 41.50
C ASP A 250 38.38 -21.20 40.40
N PHE A 251 37.05 -21.16 40.36
CA PHE A 251 36.26 -20.09 39.74
C PHE A 251 35.67 -19.22 40.85
N ASN A 252 36.46 -18.31 41.42
CA ASN A 252 35.93 -17.23 42.26
C ASN A 252 36.52 -15.85 41.94
N GLU A 253 37.34 -15.73 40.88
CA GLU A 253 37.62 -14.44 40.27
C GLU A 253 36.57 -14.16 39.20
N VAL A 254 35.88 -13.03 39.35
CA VAL A 254 34.94 -12.49 38.37
C VAL A 254 35.71 -12.22 37.08
N VAL A 255 35.60 -13.13 36.11
CA VAL A 255 36.25 -13.03 34.81
C VAL A 255 35.62 -11.87 34.04
N SER A 256 36.38 -10.79 33.89
CA SER A 256 36.06 -9.66 33.02
C SER A 256 36.23 -10.08 31.56
N CYS A 257 35.46 -9.50 30.62
CA CYS A 257 35.54 -9.77 29.16
C CYS A 257 36.95 -9.57 28.55
N GLY A 258 37.96 -9.10 29.31
CA GLY A 258 39.34 -8.93 28.87
C GLY A 258 40.22 -10.20 28.83
N ASP A 259 39.85 -11.28 29.52
CA ASP A 259 40.71 -12.47 29.70
C ASP A 259 40.37 -13.65 28.74
N GLU A 260 39.85 -13.36 27.54
CA GLU A 260 39.50 -14.38 26.54
C GLU A 260 40.66 -15.33 26.19
N VAL A 261 41.89 -14.80 26.14
CA VAL A 261 43.08 -15.56 25.75
C VAL A 261 43.46 -16.58 26.84
N GLY A 262 43.46 -16.17 28.10
CA GLY A 262 43.80 -17.05 29.23
C GLY A 262 42.79 -18.19 29.41
N MET A 263 41.49 -17.88 29.31
CA MET A 263 40.44 -18.88 29.49
C MET A 263 40.34 -19.84 28.28
N SER A 264 40.62 -19.36 27.06
CA SER A 264 40.75 -20.24 25.88
C SER A 264 41.93 -21.20 26.02
N SER A 265 43.08 -20.75 26.51
CA SER A 265 44.25 -21.61 26.77
C SER A 265 43.94 -22.68 27.82
N ARG A 266 43.35 -22.30 28.96
CA ARG A 266 42.98 -23.24 30.03
C ARG A 266 41.96 -24.27 29.57
N LEU A 267 40.98 -23.84 28.75
CA LEU A 267 40.02 -24.76 28.15
C LEU A 267 40.71 -25.78 27.24
N MET A 268 41.64 -25.33 26.40
CA MET A 268 42.44 -26.19 25.52
C MET A 268 43.24 -27.22 26.33
N ASP A 269 43.88 -26.80 27.43
CA ASP A 269 44.68 -27.67 28.30
C ASP A 269 43.82 -28.77 28.95
N VAL A 270 42.65 -28.41 29.49
CA VAL A 270 41.73 -29.39 30.08
C VAL A 270 41.12 -30.31 29.03
N MET A 271 40.82 -29.79 27.83
CA MET A 271 40.33 -30.63 26.73
C MET A 271 41.39 -31.64 26.30
N GLN A 272 42.64 -31.21 26.15
CA GLN A 272 43.77 -32.08 25.81
C GLN A 272 44.02 -33.15 26.89
N ALA A 273 43.96 -32.78 28.18
CA ALA A 273 44.06 -33.72 29.31
C ALA A 273 42.93 -34.77 29.33
N LYS A 274 41.78 -34.46 28.73
CA LYS A 274 40.62 -35.36 28.59
C LYS A 274 40.55 -36.08 27.24
N GLY A 275 41.58 -35.98 26.40
CA GLY A 275 41.64 -36.63 25.10
C GLY A 275 40.65 -36.08 24.07
N LYS A 276 40.22 -34.82 24.22
CA LYS A 276 39.36 -34.10 23.27
C LYS A 276 40.17 -32.96 22.65
N SER A 277 40.11 -32.79 21.34
CA SER A 277 40.72 -31.64 20.67
C SER A 277 39.65 -30.66 20.22
N ILE A 278 39.93 -29.38 20.39
CA ILE A 278 39.18 -28.25 19.84
C ILE A 278 40.21 -27.34 19.17
N SER A 279 39.85 -26.63 18.10
CA SER A 279 40.81 -25.68 17.51
C SER A 279 40.96 -24.45 18.43
N PRO A 280 42.10 -23.73 18.37
CA PRO A 280 42.30 -22.52 19.17
C PRO A 280 41.28 -21.41 18.88
N ALA A 281 40.88 -21.26 17.61
CA ALA A 281 39.88 -20.27 17.19
C ALA A 281 38.51 -20.59 17.79
N ASP A 282 38.19 -21.88 17.82
CA ASP A 282 36.94 -22.42 18.32
C ASP A 282 36.80 -22.34 19.85
N ALA A 283 37.90 -22.64 20.56
CA ALA A 283 37.96 -22.49 22.00
C ALA A 283 37.74 -21.03 22.39
N LYS A 284 38.37 -20.11 21.66
CA LYS A 284 38.19 -18.66 21.86
C LYS A 284 36.75 -18.22 21.58
N ALA A 285 36.16 -18.65 20.46
CA ALA A 285 34.77 -18.34 20.12
C ALA A 285 33.78 -18.91 21.15
N TYR A 286 34.04 -20.10 21.67
CA TYR A 286 33.21 -20.74 22.69
C TYR A 286 33.26 -20.00 24.03
N VAL A 287 34.48 -19.68 24.51
CA VAL A 287 34.68 -18.89 25.73
C VAL A 287 34.02 -17.53 25.59
N ARG A 288 34.20 -16.86 24.45
CA ARG A 288 33.59 -15.56 24.16
C ARG A 288 32.08 -15.59 24.26
N ARG A 289 31.40 -16.61 23.72
CA ARG A 289 29.94 -16.79 23.86
C ARG A 289 29.47 -17.05 25.28
N LEU A 290 30.34 -17.56 26.15
CA LEU A 290 30.02 -17.88 27.54
C LEU A 290 30.27 -16.68 28.47
N THR A 291 31.28 -15.86 28.18
CA THR A 291 31.72 -14.74 29.01
C THR A 291 31.17 -13.39 28.55
N CYS A 292 30.93 -13.21 27.25
CA CYS A 292 30.43 -11.97 26.67
C CYS A 292 29.14 -12.26 25.90
N GLN A 293 28.06 -11.57 26.28
CA GLN A 293 26.72 -11.79 25.76
C GLN A 293 26.49 -11.05 24.43
N ASP A 294 27.48 -11.03 23.54
CA ASP A 294 27.42 -10.32 22.26
C ASP A 294 26.97 -11.26 21.14
N LEU A 295 25.74 -11.07 20.69
CA LEU A 295 25.05 -11.80 19.61
C LEU A 295 25.29 -11.20 18.21
N SER A 296 26.42 -10.52 17.99
CA SER A 296 26.65 -9.70 16.79
C SER A 296 27.52 -10.33 15.69
N ASP A 297 27.94 -11.59 15.79
CA ASP A 297 28.72 -12.22 14.70
C ASP A 297 27.81 -12.96 13.71
N GLU A 298 27.38 -12.23 12.67
CA GLU A 298 27.20 -12.80 11.33
C GLU A 298 28.56 -13.34 10.84
N GLY A 299 28.56 -14.56 10.29
CA GLY A 299 29.68 -15.05 9.48
C GLY A 299 30.51 -16.18 10.11
N SER A 300 29.87 -17.30 10.45
CA SER A 300 30.40 -18.67 10.29
C SER A 300 29.49 -19.66 11.03
N ASP A 301 28.50 -20.19 10.32
CA ASP A 301 27.71 -21.34 10.77
C ASP A 301 28.50 -22.67 10.70
N GLU A 302 29.84 -22.62 10.56
CA GLU A 302 30.70 -23.77 10.80
C GLU A 302 31.08 -23.81 12.27
N LEU A 303 30.48 -24.77 12.97
CA LEU A 303 30.91 -25.18 14.30
C LEU A 303 32.43 -25.43 14.32
N PRO A 304 33.06 -25.18 15.47
CA PRO A 304 34.24 -25.91 15.85
C PRO A 304 34.17 -27.40 15.55
N GLN A 305 35.04 -27.89 14.67
CA GLN A 305 35.25 -29.32 14.51
C GLN A 305 36.00 -29.82 15.75
N ILE A 306 35.28 -30.02 16.86
CA ILE A 306 35.80 -30.73 18.03
C ILE A 306 35.97 -32.19 17.61
N GLN A 307 37.19 -32.55 17.19
CA GLN A 307 37.55 -33.93 16.87
C GLN A 307 37.70 -34.74 18.16
N GLY A 308 36.56 -35.12 18.75
CA GLY A 308 36.45 -36.24 19.67
C GLY A 308 35.59 -37.31 19.01
N ASN A 309 35.98 -38.59 19.16
CA ASN A 309 35.33 -39.78 18.57
C ASN A 309 33.80 -39.82 18.75
N LEU A 310 33.06 -39.10 17.90
CA LEU A 310 31.65 -39.29 17.62
C LEU A 310 31.58 -39.70 16.14
N ARG A 311 32.10 -40.89 15.85
CA ARG A 311 32.19 -41.42 14.47
C ARG A 311 30.91 -42.10 14.01
N SER A 312 29.88 -42.22 14.85
CA SER A 312 28.68 -42.98 14.53
C SER A 312 27.42 -42.51 15.28
N LYS A 313 26.27 -42.62 14.61
CA LYS A 313 24.90 -42.42 15.14
C LYS A 313 24.60 -43.27 16.39
N SER A 314 25.43 -44.29 16.66
CA SER A 314 25.38 -45.16 17.84
C SER A 314 25.77 -44.47 19.15
N ASP A 315 26.46 -43.33 19.09
CA ASP A 315 27.00 -42.67 20.27
C ASP A 315 26.03 -41.60 20.84
N LEU A 316 24.91 -41.35 20.15
CA LEU A 316 23.83 -40.52 20.67
C LEU A 316 22.98 -41.29 21.70
N PRO A 317 22.50 -40.61 22.76
CA PRO A 317 21.47 -41.14 23.65
C PRO A 317 20.28 -41.66 22.84
N VAL A 318 19.68 -42.78 23.25
CA VAL A 318 18.64 -43.50 22.48
C VAL A 318 17.50 -42.57 22.01
N ASN A 319 17.14 -41.58 22.83
CA ASN A 319 16.07 -40.61 22.53
C ASN A 319 16.39 -39.59 21.42
N LEU A 320 17.63 -39.52 20.94
CA LEU A 320 18.09 -38.55 19.94
C LEU A 320 18.52 -39.22 18.62
N ARG A 321 18.39 -40.54 18.47
CA ARG A 321 18.77 -41.25 17.24
C ARG A 321 17.76 -41.10 16.09
N HIS A 322 16.55 -40.64 16.42
CA HIS A 322 15.41 -40.50 15.50
C HIS A 322 15.16 -39.08 15.00
N ILE A 323 15.97 -38.11 15.46
CA ILE A 323 16.01 -36.72 14.95
C ILE A 323 17.10 -36.66 13.87
#